data_AF-A0A836B9U3-F1
#
_entry.id   AF-A0A836B9U3-F1
#
_cell.length_a   1.000
_cell.length_b   1.000
_cell.length_c   1.000
_cell.angle_alpha   90.00
_cell.angle_beta   90.00
_cell.angle_gamma   90.00
#
_symmetry.space_group_name_H-M   'P 1'
#
loop_
_entity.id
_entity.type
_entity.pdbx_description
1 polymer ?
#
loop_
_entity_poly.entity_id
_entity_poly.type
_entity_poly.pdbx_seq_one_letter_code
_entity_poly.pdbx_strand_id
1 'polypeptide(L)'
;MGVGPEELLAGVDAILVPSGYLWPRSDYWIDKLDEKAEEAGALVTEEMIALANILVTLQFSDVPPKGLQQPQKQLTVDRAVLWHASRVLRNVFEDTAAGRDGSTVSSSHGGCSSPAAAVLRLSGDRPEDWEVALRLLQASGEVLSLITWDNVTQLCRLADKYDIPRLRSDCLWFLSANASKLSLHEPLTSPQNLLHAASLAERYLSQVSRGAEPISNSRLDAVIGNLAPSGGARIEYTHCLWNAQDPSSSLQLLKLARCDQYAAVIAPGVQARIQAGVLDALASAIRVCTAAN
;
A
#
# COMPACT_ATOMS: atom_id res chain seq x y z
N MET A 1 -29.58 -10.68 -32.56
CA MET A 1 -28.26 -11.21 -32.15
C MET A 1 -28.03 -10.66 -30.75
N GLY A 2 -28.11 -11.50 -29.72
CA GLY A 2 -27.92 -11.04 -28.34
C GLY A 2 -26.44 -10.89 -28.05
N VAL A 3 -26.03 -9.71 -27.57
CA VAL A 3 -24.69 -9.48 -27.04
C VAL A 3 -24.56 -10.28 -25.75
N GLY A 4 -23.54 -11.12 -25.64
CA GLY A 4 -23.32 -11.91 -24.43
C GLY A 4 -22.90 -11.02 -23.24
N PRO A 5 -23.19 -11.40 -21.99
CA PRO A 5 -22.81 -10.60 -20.80
C PRO A 5 -21.30 -10.33 -20.73
N GLU A 6 -20.47 -11.20 -21.30
CA GLU A 6 -19.01 -11.00 -21.38
C GLU A 6 -18.59 -9.86 -22.33
N GLU A 7 -19.32 -9.62 -23.43
CA GLU A 7 -19.04 -8.51 -24.35
C GLU A 7 -19.45 -7.15 -23.75
N LEU A 8 -20.51 -7.13 -22.93
CA LEU A 8 -20.93 -5.94 -22.18
C LEU A 8 -19.91 -5.53 -21.12
N LEU A 9 -19.35 -6.51 -20.38
CA LEU A 9 -18.31 -6.25 -19.37
C LEU A 9 -17.00 -5.76 -20.01
N ALA A 10 -16.59 -6.33 -21.15
CA ALA A 10 -15.40 -5.88 -21.88
C ALA A 10 -15.54 -4.44 -22.42
N GLY A 11 -16.75 -4.01 -22.79
CA GLY A 11 -17.04 -2.64 -23.23
C GLY A 11 -16.97 -1.60 -22.09
N VAL A 12 -17.26 -1.99 -20.85
CA VAL A 12 -17.12 -1.13 -19.66
C VAL A 12 -15.64 -0.94 -19.30
N ASP A 13 -14.82 -2.00 -19.37
CA ASP A 13 -13.38 -1.93 -19.11
C ASP A 13 -12.63 -1.02 -20.10
N ALA A 14 -13.08 -0.94 -21.36
CA ALA A 14 -12.45 -0.11 -22.39
C ALA A 14 -12.63 1.41 -22.19
N ILE A 15 -13.64 1.85 -21.41
CA ILE A 15 -13.95 3.26 -21.17
C ILE A 15 -13.15 3.82 -19.97
N LEU A 16 -12.56 2.94 -19.15
CA LEU A 16 -12.02 3.26 -17.82
C LEU A 16 -10.51 3.56 -17.77
N VAL A 17 -9.83 3.60 -18.91
CA VAL A 17 -8.40 3.95 -18.98
C VAL A 17 -8.23 5.25 -19.77
N PRO A 18 -8.64 6.40 -19.19
CA PRO A 18 -7.64 7.46 -19.06
C PRO A 18 -7.77 8.32 -17.79
N SER A 19 -6.65 8.41 -17.07
CA SER A 19 -6.17 9.56 -16.30
C SER A 19 -6.94 10.01 -15.03
N GLY A 20 -6.30 9.78 -13.87
CA GLY A 20 -6.36 10.73 -12.75
C GLY A 20 -7.56 10.65 -11.80
N TYR A 21 -7.48 9.71 -10.85
CA TYR A 21 -8.04 9.76 -9.49
C TYR A 21 -9.42 10.40 -9.28
N LEU A 22 -10.50 9.63 -9.51
CA LEU A 22 -11.75 9.73 -8.75
C LEU A 22 -12.53 8.42 -9.01
N TRP A 23 -12.80 7.65 -7.96
CA TRP A 23 -13.59 6.42 -8.09
C TRP A 23 -15.08 6.79 -8.03
N PRO A 24 -15.89 6.43 -9.03
CA PRO A 24 -17.32 6.68 -8.97
C PRO A 24 -18.00 5.83 -7.88
N ARG A 25 -19.05 6.37 -7.24
CA ARG A 25 -19.90 5.65 -6.27
C ARG A 25 -20.58 4.43 -6.92
N SER A 26 -21.02 3.44 -6.14
CA SER A 26 -21.78 2.27 -6.63
C SER A 26 -22.93 2.66 -7.56
N ASP A 27 -23.60 3.77 -7.25
CA ASP A 27 -24.75 4.27 -8.01
C ASP A 27 -24.36 4.69 -9.43
N TYR A 28 -23.14 5.20 -9.63
CA TYR A 28 -22.61 5.52 -10.95
C TYR A 28 -22.44 4.26 -11.82
N TRP A 29 -22.07 3.13 -11.20
CA TRP A 29 -21.91 1.87 -11.93
C TRP A 29 -23.26 1.28 -12.35
N ILE A 30 -24.28 1.46 -11.51
CA ILE A 30 -25.66 1.09 -11.84
C ILE A 30 -26.16 1.96 -13.00
N ASP A 31 -25.97 3.27 -12.93
CA ASP A 31 -26.36 4.21 -14.00
C ASP A 31 -25.61 3.92 -15.32
N LYS A 32 -24.31 3.58 -15.25
CA LYS A 32 -23.48 3.20 -16.42
C LYS A 32 -23.89 1.86 -17.02
N LEU A 33 -24.25 0.89 -16.18
CA LEU A 33 -24.73 -0.41 -16.62
C LEU A 33 -26.10 -0.27 -17.28
N ASP A 34 -26.98 0.58 -16.73
CA ASP A 34 -28.27 0.91 -17.34
C ASP A 34 -28.08 1.63 -18.69
N GLU A 35 -27.19 2.63 -18.77
CA GLU A 35 -26.83 3.32 -20.02
C GLU A 35 -26.33 2.33 -21.08
N LYS A 36 -25.44 1.39 -20.69
CA LYS A 36 -24.89 0.38 -21.61
C LYS A 36 -25.89 -0.71 -21.98
N ALA A 37 -26.76 -1.11 -21.06
CA ALA A 37 -27.83 -2.06 -21.33
C ALA A 37 -28.87 -1.46 -22.30
N GLU A 38 -29.19 -0.18 -22.13
CA GLU A 38 -30.04 0.58 -23.05
C GLU A 38 -29.39 0.71 -24.44
N GLU A 39 -28.10 1.06 -24.51
CA GLU A 39 -27.33 1.10 -25.78
C GLU A 39 -27.27 -0.27 -26.48
N ALA A 40 -27.18 -1.37 -25.71
CA ALA A 40 -27.11 -2.73 -26.25
C ALA A 40 -28.50 -3.34 -26.56
N GLY A 41 -29.60 -2.65 -26.23
CA GLY A 41 -30.95 -3.20 -26.32
C GLY A 41 -31.15 -4.46 -25.47
N ALA A 42 -30.39 -4.59 -24.38
CA ALA A 42 -30.43 -5.72 -23.47
C ALA A 42 -31.18 -5.32 -22.19
N LEU A 43 -32.04 -6.21 -21.68
CA LEU A 43 -32.62 -6.04 -20.35
C LEU A 43 -31.56 -6.43 -19.31
N VAL A 44 -31.27 -5.54 -18.36
CA VAL A 44 -30.47 -5.88 -17.18
C VAL A 44 -31.20 -7.02 -16.46
N THR A 45 -30.64 -8.23 -16.55
CA THR A 45 -31.27 -9.41 -15.94
C THR A 45 -31.05 -9.40 -14.43
N GLU A 46 -31.93 -10.04 -13.66
CA GLU A 46 -31.69 -10.29 -12.23
C GLU A 46 -30.35 -11.03 -12.00
N GLU A 47 -29.84 -11.76 -12.99
CA GLU A 47 -28.48 -12.34 -12.97
C GLU A 47 -27.36 -11.28 -13.04
N MET A 48 -27.51 -10.18 -13.78
CA MET A 48 -26.54 -9.08 -13.76
C MET A 48 -26.56 -8.33 -12.43
N ILE A 49 -27.74 -8.22 -11.81
CA ILE A 49 -27.92 -7.67 -10.44
C ILE A 49 -27.40 -8.66 -9.39
N ALA A 50 -27.45 -9.97 -9.62
CA ALA A 50 -26.87 -10.99 -8.74
C ALA A 50 -25.34 -11.15 -8.92
N LEU A 51 -24.81 -10.86 -10.12
CA LEU A 51 -23.37 -10.67 -10.36
C LEU A 51 -22.87 -9.39 -9.66
N ALA A 52 -23.76 -8.43 -9.45
CA ALA A 52 -23.63 -7.38 -8.45
C ALA A 52 -23.91 -7.94 -7.02
N ASN A 53 -23.21 -9.02 -6.67
CA ASN A 53 -22.88 -9.34 -5.28
C ASN A 53 -21.95 -8.22 -4.78
N ILE A 54 -22.56 -7.05 -4.56
CA ILE A 54 -21.90 -5.76 -4.34
C ILE A 54 -21.05 -5.83 -3.09
N LEU A 55 -21.43 -6.64 -2.11
CA LEU A 55 -20.79 -6.66 -0.80
C LEU A 55 -19.97 -7.94 -0.59
N VAL A 56 -18.70 -7.74 -0.22
CA VAL A 56 -17.78 -8.76 0.27
C VAL A 56 -17.64 -8.58 1.78
N THR A 57 -17.68 -9.69 2.52
CA THR A 57 -17.37 -9.69 3.95
C THR A 57 -15.91 -10.09 4.16
N LEU A 58 -15.12 -9.16 4.66
CA LEU A 58 -13.77 -9.41 5.15
C LEU A 58 -13.85 -10.04 6.53
N GLN A 59 -13.43 -11.30 6.64
CA GLN A 59 -13.39 -12.06 7.89
C GLN A 59 -11.96 -12.17 8.40
N PHE A 60 -11.70 -11.59 9.57
CA PHE A 60 -10.37 -11.57 10.17
C PHE A 60 -10.17 -12.81 11.03
N SER A 61 -9.27 -13.68 10.58
CA SER A 61 -8.92 -14.91 11.29
C SER A 61 -7.69 -14.66 12.15
N ASP A 62 -7.90 -14.08 13.33
CA ASP A 62 -6.90 -14.17 14.38
C ASP A 62 -6.94 -15.58 14.97
N VAL A 63 -5.77 -16.22 15.12
CA VAL A 63 -5.66 -17.41 15.97
C VAL A 63 -5.89 -16.91 17.39
N PRO A 64 -7.02 -17.25 18.05
CA PRO A 64 -7.22 -16.77 19.40
C PRO A 64 -6.10 -17.33 20.27
N PRO A 65 -5.46 -16.51 21.13
CA PRO A 65 -4.62 -17.06 22.18
C PRO A 65 -5.48 -18.04 22.99
N LYS A 66 -5.01 -19.27 23.15
CA LYS A 66 -5.73 -20.41 23.74
C LYS A 66 -6.60 -19.94 24.93
N GLY A 67 -7.93 -19.98 24.78
CA GLY A 67 -8.86 -19.89 25.91
C GLY A 67 -9.93 -18.80 25.87
N LEU A 68 -9.94 -17.86 24.93
CA LEU A 68 -11.00 -16.85 24.84
C LEU A 68 -11.51 -16.72 23.40
N GLN A 69 -12.76 -17.15 23.16
CA GLN A 69 -13.49 -16.85 21.93
C GLN A 69 -13.80 -15.35 21.91
N GLN A 70 -12.93 -14.54 21.31
CA GLN A 70 -13.29 -13.18 20.94
C GLN A 70 -14.22 -13.23 19.70
N PRO A 71 -15.24 -12.35 19.64
CA PRO A 71 -16.05 -12.22 18.44
C PRO A 71 -15.15 -11.83 17.27
N GLN A 72 -15.16 -12.65 16.20
CA GLN A 72 -14.44 -12.32 14.97
C GLN A 72 -15.03 -11.04 14.38
N LYS A 73 -14.23 -9.98 14.36
CA LYS A 73 -14.64 -8.73 13.71
C LYS A 73 -14.77 -8.99 12.21
N GLN A 74 -15.84 -8.49 11.62
CA GLN A 74 -16.13 -8.61 10.19
C GLN A 74 -16.33 -7.21 9.63
N LEU A 75 -15.81 -6.97 8.44
CA LEU A 75 -16.03 -5.72 7.72
C LEU A 75 -16.74 -6.03 6.41
N THR A 76 -17.83 -5.34 6.13
CA THR A 76 -18.56 -5.46 4.86
C THR A 76 -18.16 -4.30 3.96
N VAL A 77 -17.72 -4.61 2.76
CA VAL A 77 -17.19 -3.61 1.81
C VAL A 77 -17.67 -3.92 0.41
N ASP A 78 -17.78 -2.86 -0.41
CA ASP A 78 -18.07 -2.99 -1.82
C ASP A 78 -16.95 -3.77 -2.54
N ARG A 79 -17.32 -4.85 -3.24
CA ARG A 79 -16.43 -5.68 -4.05
C ARG A 79 -15.71 -4.86 -5.11
N ALA A 80 -16.40 -3.92 -5.75
CA ALA A 80 -15.84 -3.08 -6.81
C ALA A 80 -14.68 -2.24 -6.27
N VAL A 81 -14.83 -1.69 -5.05
CA VAL A 81 -13.75 -0.94 -4.39
C VAL A 81 -12.50 -1.80 -4.25
N LEU A 82 -12.62 -3.03 -3.76
CA LEU A 82 -11.48 -3.93 -3.59
C LEU A 82 -10.91 -4.41 -4.93
N TRP A 83 -11.77 -4.74 -5.89
CA TRP A 83 -11.41 -5.22 -7.22
C TRP A 83 -10.57 -4.21 -8.00
N HIS A 84 -10.93 -2.92 -7.92
CA HIS A 84 -10.17 -1.87 -8.59
C HIS A 84 -8.95 -1.43 -7.79
N ALA A 85 -9.03 -1.45 -6.45
CA ALA A 85 -7.92 -1.01 -5.61
C ALA A 85 -6.74 -1.99 -5.56
N SER A 86 -6.99 -3.29 -5.73
CA SER A 86 -5.99 -4.35 -5.53
C SER A 86 -5.99 -5.37 -6.67
N ARG A 87 -4.82 -5.59 -7.26
CA ARG A 87 -4.64 -6.68 -8.24
C ARG A 87 -4.68 -8.06 -7.58
N VAL A 88 -4.15 -8.18 -6.37
CA VAL A 88 -4.17 -9.43 -5.62
C VAL A 88 -5.61 -9.86 -5.31
N LEU A 89 -6.42 -8.94 -4.79
CA LEU A 89 -7.82 -9.23 -4.45
C LEU A 89 -8.65 -9.50 -5.71
N ARG A 90 -8.40 -8.75 -6.80
CA ARG A 90 -9.01 -9.04 -8.10
C ARG A 90 -8.80 -10.49 -8.52
N ASN A 91 -7.55 -10.95 -8.53
CA ASN A 91 -7.23 -12.33 -8.91
C ASN A 91 -7.94 -13.34 -7.99
N VAL A 92 -8.00 -13.08 -6.68
CA VAL A 92 -8.73 -13.95 -5.73
C VAL A 92 -10.22 -14.04 -6.09
N PHE A 93 -10.83 -12.91 -6.47
CA PHE A 93 -12.23 -12.89 -6.89
C PHE A 93 -12.45 -13.58 -8.24
N GLU A 94 -11.53 -13.45 -9.19
CA GLU A 94 -11.56 -14.14 -10.49
C GLU A 94 -11.41 -15.66 -10.34
N ASP A 95 -10.47 -16.11 -9.52
CA ASP A 95 -10.21 -17.53 -9.27
C ASP A 95 -11.42 -18.21 -8.58
N THR A 96 -12.07 -17.49 -7.65
CA THR A 96 -13.29 -17.96 -6.98
C THR A 96 -14.46 -18.06 -7.96
N ALA A 97 -14.59 -17.10 -8.88
CA ALA A 97 -15.65 -17.10 -9.89
C ALA A 97 -15.45 -18.19 -10.95
N ALA A 98 -14.20 -18.52 -11.29
CA ALA A 98 -13.86 -19.55 -12.27
C ALA A 98 -14.07 -20.99 -11.76
N GLY A 99 -14.55 -21.19 -10.52
CA GLY A 99 -14.77 -22.51 -9.93
C GLY A 99 -13.50 -23.34 -9.82
N ARG A 100 -12.33 -22.69 -9.85
CA ARG A 100 -11.02 -23.33 -9.92
C ARG A 100 -10.51 -23.66 -8.52
N ASP A 101 -11.27 -24.47 -7.78
CA ASP A 101 -10.89 -24.88 -6.43
C ASP A 101 -9.82 -25.98 -6.46
N GLY A 102 -8.57 -25.57 -6.25
CA GLY A 102 -7.49 -26.42 -5.75
C GLY A 102 -7.52 -26.59 -4.21
N SER A 103 -8.59 -26.12 -3.55
CA SER A 103 -8.79 -26.26 -2.12
C SER A 103 -9.84 -27.35 -1.86
N THR A 104 -9.44 -28.42 -1.20
CA THR A 104 -10.27 -29.57 -0.81
C THR A 104 -11.58 -29.13 -0.14
N VAL A 105 -12.66 -29.10 -0.92
CA VAL A 105 -14.03 -29.06 -0.41
C VAL A 105 -14.76 -30.26 -0.98
N SER A 106 -15.17 -31.16 -0.10
CA SER A 106 -15.99 -32.32 -0.39
C SER A 106 -17.28 -31.90 -1.09
N SER A 107 -17.42 -32.29 -2.36
CA SER A 107 -18.63 -32.10 -3.16
C SER A 107 -19.75 -33.03 -2.66
N SER A 108 -20.80 -32.45 -2.09
CA SER A 108 -22.11 -33.12 -2.00
C SER A 108 -23.17 -32.26 -2.70
N HIS A 109 -23.86 -32.94 -3.60
CA HIS A 109 -24.91 -32.52 -4.52
C HIS A 109 -25.87 -31.41 -4.07
N GLY A 110 -26.24 -30.58 -5.06
CA GLY A 110 -27.64 -30.20 -5.31
C GLY A 110 -28.24 -29.19 -4.36
N GLY A 111 -28.13 -27.91 -4.69
CA GLY A 111 -28.90 -26.87 -4.02
C GLY A 111 -28.55 -25.49 -4.56
N CYS A 112 -29.48 -24.92 -5.32
CA CYS A 112 -29.52 -23.51 -5.69
C CYS A 112 -29.49 -22.68 -4.40
N SER A 113 -28.29 -22.35 -3.94
CA SER A 113 -28.07 -21.60 -2.71
C SER A 113 -28.00 -20.14 -3.10
N SER A 114 -28.86 -19.35 -2.46
CA SER A 114 -28.86 -17.88 -2.44
C SER A 114 -27.46 -17.28 -2.59
N PRO A 115 -27.31 -16.08 -3.18
CA PRO A 115 -26.02 -15.41 -3.28
C PRO A 115 -25.53 -15.06 -1.88
N ALA A 116 -24.88 -16.02 -1.22
CA ALA A 116 -24.24 -15.81 0.06
C ALA A 116 -23.12 -14.82 -0.20
N ALA A 117 -23.16 -13.67 0.49
CA ALA A 117 -22.15 -12.63 0.39
C ALA A 117 -20.75 -13.27 0.37
N ALA A 118 -19.93 -12.92 -0.63
CA ALA A 118 -18.61 -13.52 -0.78
C ALA A 118 -17.78 -13.21 0.47
N VAL A 119 -17.31 -14.24 1.17
CA VAL A 119 -16.50 -14.09 2.39
C VAL A 119 -15.03 -14.23 2.03
N LEU A 120 -14.27 -13.17 2.25
CA LEU A 120 -12.81 -13.17 2.08
C LEU A 120 -12.15 -13.29 3.45
N ARG A 121 -11.44 -14.40 3.67
CA ARG A 121 -10.71 -14.64 4.93
C ARG A 121 -9.33 -14.01 4.88
N LEU A 122 -9.09 -13.06 5.78
CA LEU A 122 -7.83 -12.36 5.95
C LEU A 122 -7.13 -12.90 7.20
N SER A 123 -5.90 -13.40 7.03
CA SER A 123 -5.09 -13.93 8.13
C SER A 123 -3.93 -13.01 8.47
N GLY A 124 -3.76 -12.73 9.77
CA GLY A 124 -2.64 -11.93 10.31
C GLY A 124 -2.76 -10.43 10.10
N ASP A 125 -3.89 -9.95 9.60
CA ASP A 125 -4.17 -8.52 9.46
C ASP A 125 -5.14 -8.06 10.54
N ARG A 126 -4.95 -6.82 10.99
CA ARG A 126 -5.84 -6.25 12.00
C ARG A 126 -7.03 -5.57 11.32
N PRO A 127 -8.25 -5.74 11.87
CA PRO A 127 -9.44 -5.11 11.31
C PRO A 127 -9.36 -3.57 11.40
N GLU A 128 -8.69 -2.99 12.40
CA GLU A 128 -8.54 -1.53 12.50
C GLU A 128 -7.74 -0.93 11.34
N ASP A 129 -6.67 -1.60 10.91
CA ASP A 129 -5.82 -1.14 9.82
C ASP A 129 -6.58 -1.19 8.49
N TRP A 130 -7.41 -2.22 8.32
CA TRP A 130 -8.31 -2.35 7.18
C TRP A 130 -9.43 -1.32 7.16
N GLU A 131 -10.02 -0.96 8.30
CA GLU A 131 -11.00 0.13 8.35
C GLU A 131 -10.41 1.44 7.84
N VAL A 132 -9.17 1.76 8.24
CA VAL A 132 -8.47 2.95 7.77
C VAL A 132 -8.18 2.85 6.27
N ALA A 133 -7.67 1.71 5.80
CA ALA A 133 -7.40 1.48 4.38
C ALA A 133 -8.68 1.62 3.53
N LEU A 134 -9.80 1.05 3.97
CA LEU A 134 -11.08 1.13 3.27
C LEU A 134 -11.60 2.57 3.22
N ARG A 135 -11.52 3.32 4.33
CA ARG A 135 -11.87 4.74 4.34
C ARG A 135 -10.98 5.55 3.39
N LEU A 136 -9.67 5.26 3.34
CA LEU A 136 -8.74 5.89 2.39
C LEU A 136 -9.13 5.59 0.94
N LEU A 137 -9.52 4.35 0.63
CA LEU A 137 -9.95 3.95 -0.71
C LEU A 137 -11.30 4.54 -1.12
N GLN A 138 -12.23 4.73 -0.19
CA GLN A 138 -13.57 5.24 -0.45
C GLN A 138 -13.68 6.77 -0.43
N ALA A 139 -12.77 7.45 0.28
CA ALA A 139 -12.89 8.89 0.47
C ALA A 139 -12.48 9.69 -0.77
N SER A 140 -13.24 10.76 -1.00
CA SER A 140 -12.98 11.82 -1.97
C SER A 140 -12.59 13.11 -1.21
N GLY A 141 -11.30 13.45 -1.12
CA GLY A 141 -10.86 14.71 -0.47
C GLY A 141 -9.59 14.57 0.37
N GLU A 142 -9.44 15.43 1.40
CA GLU A 142 -8.31 15.41 2.34
C GLU A 142 -8.41 14.22 3.30
N VAL A 143 -7.89 13.07 2.87
CA VAL A 143 -7.95 11.81 3.65
C VAL A 143 -6.65 11.50 4.40
N LEU A 144 -5.59 12.29 4.19
CA LEU A 144 -4.27 12.05 4.80
C LEU A 144 -4.27 12.18 6.32
N SER A 145 -5.28 12.83 6.91
CA SER A 145 -5.46 12.91 8.36
C SER A 145 -5.80 11.56 9.01
N LEU A 146 -6.25 10.57 8.22
CA LEU A 146 -6.47 9.20 8.70
C LEU A 146 -5.17 8.41 8.86
N ILE A 147 -4.10 8.83 8.19
CA ILE A 147 -2.77 8.23 8.33
C ILE A 147 -2.07 8.91 9.52
N THR A 148 -1.62 8.09 10.46
CA THR A 148 -0.94 8.51 11.68
C THR A 148 0.36 7.75 11.84
N TRP A 149 1.23 8.21 12.74
CA TRP A 149 2.45 7.49 13.08
C TRP A 149 2.17 6.09 13.66
N ASP A 150 1.02 5.89 14.30
CA ASP A 150 0.68 4.59 14.91
C ASP A 150 0.25 3.54 13.87
N ASN A 151 -0.32 3.97 12.74
CA ASN A 151 -0.87 3.07 11.73
C ASN A 151 -0.07 2.99 10.41
N VAL A 152 0.78 3.98 10.10
CA VAL A 152 1.49 4.06 8.81
C VAL A 152 2.29 2.80 8.49
N THR A 153 2.93 2.18 9.48
CA THR A 153 3.69 0.93 9.30
C THR A 153 2.80 -0.22 8.83
N GLN A 154 1.62 -0.38 9.43
CA GLN A 154 0.69 -1.44 9.05
C GLN A 154 0.01 -1.14 7.72
N LEU A 155 -0.31 0.12 7.44
CA LEU A 155 -0.85 0.53 6.15
C LEU A 155 0.16 0.28 5.01
N CYS A 156 1.45 0.55 5.20
CA CYS A 156 2.49 0.20 4.24
C CYS A 156 2.53 -1.32 3.96
N ARG A 157 2.43 -2.15 5.01
CA ARG A 157 2.41 -3.61 4.88
C ARG A 157 1.16 -4.10 4.17
N LEU A 158 -0.01 -3.56 4.48
CA LEU A 158 -1.26 -3.87 3.79
C LEU A 158 -1.19 -3.47 2.31
N ALA A 159 -0.68 -2.28 2.02
CA ALA A 159 -0.52 -1.78 0.67
C ALA A 159 0.39 -2.69 -0.17
N ASP A 160 1.43 -3.23 0.45
CA ASP A 160 2.32 -4.17 -0.22
C ASP A 160 1.72 -5.57 -0.37
N LYS A 161 1.22 -6.15 0.73
CA LYS A 161 0.63 -7.50 0.77
C LYS A 161 -0.52 -7.67 -0.22
N TYR A 162 -1.35 -6.65 -0.37
CA TYR A 162 -2.50 -6.65 -1.27
C TYR A 162 -2.25 -5.88 -2.56
N ASP A 163 -1.04 -5.39 -2.85
CA ASP A 163 -0.73 -4.58 -4.02
C ASP A 163 -1.78 -3.46 -4.26
N ILE A 164 -1.90 -2.54 -3.30
CA ILE A 164 -2.85 -1.40 -3.32
C ILE A 164 -2.06 -0.11 -3.61
N PRO A 165 -1.94 0.34 -4.87
CA PRO A 165 -1.05 1.43 -5.24
C PRO A 165 -1.43 2.78 -4.61
N ARG A 166 -2.74 3.06 -4.50
CA ARG A 166 -3.23 4.29 -3.87
C ARG A 166 -2.76 4.39 -2.42
N LEU A 167 -2.86 3.29 -1.66
CA LEU A 167 -2.43 3.27 -0.27
C LEU A 167 -0.91 3.44 -0.13
N ARG A 168 -0.12 2.86 -1.05
CA ARG A 168 1.34 3.12 -1.11
C ARG A 168 1.63 4.61 -1.32
N SER A 169 0.95 5.24 -2.29
CA SER A 169 1.10 6.67 -2.59
C SER A 169 0.73 7.55 -1.39
N ASP A 170 -0.40 7.27 -0.73
CA ASP A 170 -0.86 8.05 0.42
C ASP A 170 0.08 7.90 1.63
N CYS A 171 0.60 6.69 1.89
CA CYS A 171 1.61 6.46 2.92
C CYS A 171 2.93 7.20 2.61
N LEU A 172 3.39 7.18 1.36
CA LEU A 172 4.60 7.90 0.96
C LEU A 172 4.40 9.42 1.10
N TRP A 173 3.24 9.92 0.71
CA TRP A 173 2.91 11.33 0.90
C TRP A 173 2.92 11.69 2.39
N PHE A 174 2.26 10.92 3.26
CA PHE A 174 2.31 11.17 4.70
C PHE A 174 3.75 11.26 5.25
N LEU A 175 4.61 10.30 4.89
CA LEU A 175 6.01 10.30 5.33
C LEU A 175 6.79 11.51 4.82
N SER A 176 6.65 11.85 3.53
CA SER A 176 7.33 13.00 2.93
C SER A 176 6.84 14.34 3.48
N ALA A 177 5.54 14.49 3.69
CA ALA A 177 4.92 15.71 4.24
C ALA A 177 5.30 15.95 5.71
N ASN A 178 5.64 14.89 6.44
CA ASN A 178 6.08 14.96 7.83
C ASN A 178 7.59 14.72 7.98
N ALA A 179 8.39 14.87 6.91
CA ALA A 179 9.84 14.64 6.96
C ALA A 179 10.54 15.48 8.05
N SER A 180 10.09 16.71 8.28
CA SER A 180 10.63 17.61 9.32
C SER A 180 10.39 17.12 10.75
N LYS A 181 9.46 16.17 10.96
CA LYS A 181 9.17 15.55 12.26
C LYS A 181 9.95 14.24 12.48
N LEU A 182 10.68 13.76 11.47
CA LEU A 182 11.50 12.56 11.58
C LEU A 182 12.76 12.85 12.41
N SER A 183 13.17 11.88 13.21
CA SER A 183 14.34 12.00 14.10
C SER A 183 15.20 10.74 14.02
N LEU A 184 16.50 10.87 14.26
CA LEU A 184 17.41 9.72 14.42
C LEU A 184 17.41 9.14 15.84
N HIS A 185 16.75 9.80 16.80
CA HIS A 185 16.79 9.42 18.22
C HIS A 185 15.66 8.48 18.64
N GLU A 186 14.56 8.48 17.90
CA GLU A 186 13.44 7.57 18.18
C GLU A 186 13.92 6.11 18.15
N PRO A 187 13.29 5.20 18.92
CA PRO A 187 13.58 3.78 18.83
C PRO A 187 13.59 3.34 17.36
N LEU A 188 14.53 2.49 16.97
CA LEU A 188 14.72 2.14 15.57
C LEU A 188 13.46 1.52 14.94
N THR A 189 12.59 0.92 15.76
CA THR A 189 11.30 0.34 15.37
C THR A 189 10.18 1.36 15.18
N SER A 190 10.37 2.61 15.62
CA SER A 190 9.39 3.69 15.48
C SER A 190 9.37 4.19 14.04
N PRO A 191 8.19 4.40 13.42
CA PRO A 191 8.10 5.00 12.09
C PRO A 191 8.49 6.48 12.07
N GLN A 192 8.59 7.14 13.23
CA GLN A 192 9.18 8.48 13.35
C GLN A 192 10.71 8.45 13.31
N ASN A 193 11.33 7.27 13.48
CA ASN A 193 12.75 7.12 13.24
C ASN A 193 13.02 7.26 11.74
N LEU A 194 13.92 8.18 11.39
CA LEU A 194 14.24 8.52 10.01
C LEU A 194 14.71 7.30 9.20
N LEU A 195 15.53 6.42 9.80
CA LEU A 195 16.01 5.22 9.13
C LEU A 195 14.88 4.23 8.88
N HIS A 196 13.96 4.10 9.83
CA HIS A 196 12.79 3.25 9.69
C HIS A 196 11.85 3.78 8.60
N ALA A 197 11.55 5.08 8.61
CA ALA A 197 10.71 5.73 7.59
C ALA A 197 11.26 5.53 6.18
N ALA A 198 12.57 5.72 6.00
CA ALA A 198 13.24 5.44 4.73
C ALA A 198 13.17 3.95 4.35
N SER A 199 13.27 3.06 5.34
CA SER A 199 13.15 1.62 5.13
C SER A 199 11.74 1.19 4.74
N LEU A 200 10.69 1.83 5.29
CA LEU A 200 9.31 1.63 4.85
C LEU A 200 9.14 2.08 3.40
N ALA A 201 9.69 3.24 3.04
CA ALA A 201 9.65 3.76 1.68
C ALA A 201 10.34 2.82 0.69
N GLU A 202 11.54 2.33 1.02
CA GLU A 202 12.27 1.37 0.18
C GLU A 202 11.50 0.06 0.03
N ARG A 203 11.10 -0.58 1.13
CA ARG A 203 10.52 -1.93 1.09
C ARG A 203 9.16 -1.97 0.43
N TYR A 204 8.29 -1.02 0.77
CA TYR A 204 6.86 -1.14 0.48
C TYR A 204 6.36 -0.11 -0.54
N LEU A 205 7.06 1.00 -0.73
CA LEU A 205 6.54 2.15 -1.50
C LEU A 205 7.30 2.38 -2.81
N SER A 206 8.46 1.76 -2.99
CA SER A 206 9.28 1.87 -4.21
C SER A 206 8.79 1.00 -5.37
N GLN A 207 7.92 0.01 -5.08
CA GLN A 207 7.35 -0.87 -6.09
C GLN A 207 6.22 -0.15 -6.85
N VAL A 208 6.61 0.64 -7.84
CA VAL A 208 5.68 1.10 -8.87
C VAL A 208 5.53 -0.03 -9.88
N SER A 209 4.37 -0.67 -9.87
CA SER A 209 3.97 -1.67 -10.85
C SER A 209 4.22 -1.12 -12.27
N ARG A 210 4.87 -1.93 -13.12
CA ARG A 210 5.42 -1.66 -14.48
C ARG A 210 4.55 -0.92 -15.53
N GLY A 211 3.46 -0.26 -15.17
CA GLY A 211 2.59 0.48 -16.09
C GLY A 211 1.79 1.64 -15.46
N ALA A 212 2.04 2.00 -14.21
CA ALA A 212 1.52 3.24 -13.63
C ALA A 212 2.63 4.29 -13.64
N GLU A 213 2.29 5.55 -13.93
CA GLU A 213 3.19 6.70 -13.84
C GLU A 213 4.08 6.56 -12.58
N PRO A 214 5.42 6.59 -12.73
CA PRO A 214 6.32 6.45 -11.60
C PRO A 214 5.90 7.46 -10.54
N ILE A 215 5.54 6.97 -9.34
CA ILE A 215 5.46 7.83 -8.16
C ILE A 215 6.77 8.59 -8.17
N SER A 216 6.70 9.90 -8.43
CA SER A 216 7.85 10.69 -8.83
C SER A 216 9.00 10.39 -7.89
N ASN A 217 10.07 9.78 -8.41
CA ASN A 217 11.24 9.35 -7.63
C ASN A 217 11.71 10.49 -6.73
N SER A 218 11.51 11.75 -7.13
CA SER A 218 11.72 12.96 -6.32
C SER A 218 11.14 12.93 -4.89
N ARG A 219 10.01 12.26 -4.60
CA ARG A 219 9.45 12.16 -3.24
C ARG A 219 10.14 11.11 -2.39
N LEU A 220 10.46 9.97 -3.00
CA LEU A 220 11.24 8.92 -2.37
C LEU A 220 12.70 9.38 -2.20
N ASP A 221 13.23 10.09 -3.19
CA ASP A 221 14.50 10.81 -3.16
C ASP A 221 14.47 12.02 -2.23
N ALA A 222 13.32 12.57 -1.85
CA ALA A 222 13.28 13.57 -0.78
C ALA A 222 13.43 12.90 0.60
N VAL A 223 12.72 11.78 0.82
CA VAL A 223 12.82 11.02 2.08
C VAL A 223 14.20 10.36 2.22
N ILE A 224 14.73 9.78 1.15
CA ILE A 224 16.04 9.11 1.15
C ILE A 224 17.18 10.07 0.77
N GLY A 225 16.93 11.18 0.09
CA GLY A 225 17.94 12.23 -0.14
C GLY A 225 18.33 12.93 1.16
N ASN A 226 17.43 12.97 2.15
CA ASN A 226 17.76 13.31 3.54
C ASN A 226 18.75 12.32 4.19
N LEU A 227 19.00 11.16 3.56
CA LEU A 227 19.97 10.13 3.94
C LEU A 227 21.15 10.02 2.96
N ALA A 228 21.33 10.94 2.00
CA ALA A 228 22.52 10.93 1.15
C ALA A 228 23.50 12.02 1.61
N PRO A 229 24.83 11.77 1.64
CA PRO A 229 25.82 12.83 1.70
C PRO A 229 25.59 13.77 0.51
N SER A 230 25.40 15.05 0.77
CA SER A 230 25.19 16.07 -0.27
C SER A 230 26.41 16.16 -1.19
N GLY A 231 26.41 15.36 -2.25
CA GLY A 231 27.49 15.22 -3.21
C GLY A 231 26.96 15.24 -4.64
N GLY A 232 26.19 16.26 -5.01
CA GLY A 232 25.75 16.46 -6.40
C GLY A 232 24.41 17.16 -6.52
N ALA A 233 24.45 18.41 -6.96
CA ALA A 233 23.41 19.26 -7.56
C ALA A 233 21.90 18.94 -7.33
N ARG A 234 21.21 19.97 -6.81
CA ARG A 234 19.79 20.33 -7.01
C ARG A 234 18.71 19.41 -6.45
N ILE A 235 18.40 19.59 -5.16
CA ILE A 235 17.01 19.77 -4.70
C ILE A 235 17.02 20.90 -3.66
N GLU A 236 16.48 22.08 -4.01
CA GLU A 236 16.68 23.35 -3.27
C GLU A 236 15.95 23.47 -1.92
N TYR A 237 15.21 22.45 -1.44
CA TYR A 237 14.43 22.58 -0.19
C TYR A 237 14.34 21.31 0.67
N THR A 238 15.20 20.31 0.45
CA THR A 238 15.30 19.18 1.37
C THR A 238 16.19 19.58 2.54
N HIS A 239 15.59 19.81 3.71
CA HIS A 239 16.32 19.85 4.98
C HIS A 239 17.15 18.57 5.08
N CYS A 240 18.46 18.67 4.85
CA CYS A 240 19.38 17.55 5.00
C CYS A 240 19.41 17.20 6.49
N LEU A 241 18.55 16.28 6.90
CA LEU A 241 18.49 15.76 8.27
C LEU A 241 19.78 14.98 8.59
N TRP A 242 20.52 14.56 7.56
CA TRP A 242 21.88 14.11 7.66
C TRP A 242 22.85 15.09 7.00
N ASN A 243 23.64 15.79 7.81
CA ASN A 243 24.83 16.45 7.32
C ASN A 243 26.00 15.48 7.43
N ALA A 244 26.34 14.77 6.35
CA ALA A 244 27.48 13.86 6.32
C ALA A 244 28.83 14.56 6.59
N GLN A 245 28.90 15.89 6.48
CA GLN A 245 30.08 16.67 6.85
C GLN A 245 30.18 16.93 8.35
N ASP A 246 29.10 16.71 9.11
CA ASP A 246 29.14 16.76 10.57
C ASP A 246 29.60 15.40 11.14
N PRO A 247 30.78 15.34 11.80
CA PRO A 247 31.28 14.11 12.40
C PRO A 247 30.34 13.53 13.46
N SER A 248 29.58 14.40 14.16
CA SER A 248 28.72 13.96 15.25
C SER A 248 27.53 13.14 14.74
N SER A 249 26.95 13.56 13.61
CA SER A 249 25.91 12.83 12.89
C SER A 249 26.40 11.47 12.38
N SER A 250 27.62 11.40 11.86
CA SER A 250 28.23 10.13 11.39
C SER A 250 28.49 9.14 12.54
N LEU A 251 28.94 9.63 13.70
CA LEU A 251 29.11 8.80 14.90
C LEU A 251 27.77 8.28 15.44
N GLN A 252 26.70 9.06 15.34
CA GLN A 252 25.37 8.63 15.74
C GLN A 252 24.86 7.49 14.85
N LEU A 253 25.04 7.59 13.52
CA LEU A 253 24.67 6.50 12.60
C LEU A 253 25.48 5.23 12.87
N LEU A 254 26.78 5.35 13.16
CA LEU A 254 27.61 4.22 13.56
C LEU A 254 27.10 3.55 14.84
N LYS A 255 26.62 4.32 15.82
CA LYS A 255 26.00 3.77 17.04
C LYS A 255 24.71 3.02 16.72
N LEU A 256 23.85 3.59 15.87
CA LEU A 256 22.59 2.96 15.46
C LEU A 256 22.82 1.68 14.64
N ALA A 257 23.82 1.67 13.76
CA ALA A 257 24.20 0.51 12.97
C ALA A 257 24.72 -0.68 13.80
N ARG A 258 25.13 -0.43 15.06
CA ARG A 258 25.55 -1.46 16.01
C ARG A 258 24.41 -2.04 16.84
N CYS A 259 23.18 -1.51 16.72
CA CYS A 259 22.03 -2.08 17.43
C CYS A 259 21.66 -3.44 16.84
N ASP A 260 21.36 -4.43 17.68
CA ASP A 260 21.01 -5.80 17.25
C ASP A 260 19.79 -5.86 16.32
N GLN A 261 18.86 -4.90 16.48
CA GLN A 261 17.65 -4.81 15.69
C GLN A 261 17.88 -4.15 14.31
N TYR A 262 19.06 -3.57 14.07
CA TYR A 262 19.34 -2.77 12.88
C TYR A 262 19.14 -3.55 11.59
N ALA A 263 19.72 -4.74 11.49
CA ALA A 263 19.63 -5.56 10.29
C ALA A 263 18.18 -6.01 9.99
N ALA A 264 17.37 -6.23 11.03
CA ALA A 264 15.98 -6.65 10.88
C ALA A 264 15.06 -5.49 10.46
N VAL A 265 15.28 -4.32 11.08
CA VAL A 265 14.38 -3.17 10.93
C VAL A 265 14.72 -2.32 9.70
N ILE A 266 16.00 -2.13 9.40
CA ILE A 266 16.45 -1.24 8.33
C ILE A 266 16.57 -1.99 7.01
N ALA A 267 16.08 -1.40 5.92
CA ALA A 267 16.10 -2.03 4.60
C ALA A 267 17.55 -2.11 4.04
N PRO A 268 17.91 -3.18 3.31
CA PRO A 268 19.28 -3.36 2.82
C PRO A 268 19.83 -2.20 2.00
N GLY A 269 19.01 -1.55 1.16
CA GLY A 269 19.43 -0.38 0.39
C GLY A 269 19.75 0.82 1.28
N VAL A 270 18.93 1.08 2.30
CA VAL A 270 19.20 2.09 3.34
C VAL A 270 20.49 1.76 4.09
N GLN A 271 20.72 0.50 4.47
CA GLN A 271 21.96 0.08 5.13
C GLN A 271 23.20 0.37 4.26
N ALA A 272 23.14 0.00 2.97
CA ALA A 272 24.22 0.24 2.02
C ALA A 272 24.52 1.74 1.85
N ARG A 273 23.48 2.59 1.78
CA ARG A 273 23.62 4.05 1.70
C ARG A 273 24.26 4.64 2.95
N ILE A 274 23.87 4.18 4.13
CA ILE A 274 24.49 4.60 5.40
C ILE A 274 25.97 4.21 5.44
N GLN A 275 26.30 2.97 5.07
CA GLN A 275 27.69 2.51 5.02
C GLN A 275 28.54 3.35 4.05
N ALA A 276 28.04 3.60 2.84
CA ALA A 276 28.72 4.43 1.86
C ALA A 276 28.99 5.84 2.40
N GLY A 277 27.98 6.52 2.95
CA GLY A 277 28.18 7.88 3.43
C GLY A 277 29.04 7.98 4.71
N VAL A 278 29.07 6.95 5.56
CA VAL A 278 30.03 6.87 6.67
C VAL A 278 31.47 6.73 6.15
N LEU A 279 31.70 5.91 5.12
CA LEU A 279 33.01 5.78 4.50
C LEU A 279 33.46 7.09 3.83
N ASP A 280 32.55 7.79 3.16
CA ASP A 280 32.82 9.09 2.55
C ASP A 280 33.17 10.15 3.59
N ALA A 281 32.44 10.20 4.71
CA ALA A 281 32.73 11.10 5.82
C ALA A 281 34.11 10.83 6.43
N LEU A 282 34.47 9.56 6.64
CA LEU A 282 35.80 9.16 7.12
C LEU A 282 36.90 9.56 6.12
N ALA A 283 36.70 9.31 4.82
CA ALA A 283 37.66 9.68 3.79
C ALA A 283 37.85 11.21 3.72
N SER A 284 36.78 11.98 3.91
CA SER A 284 36.83 13.45 3.98
C SER A 284 37.62 13.92 5.20
N ALA A 285 37.35 13.36 6.39
CA ALA A 285 38.08 13.71 7.61
C ALA A 285 39.58 13.42 7.50
N ILE A 286 39.96 12.26 6.92
CA ILE A 286 41.37 11.93 6.66
C ILE A 286 42.02 12.96 5.74
N ARG A 287 41.35 13.34 4.64
CA ARG A 287 41.87 14.35 3.70
C ARG A 287 42.14 15.70 4.38
N VAL A 288 41.21 16.16 5.22
CA VAL A 288 41.37 17.40 5.99
C VAL A 288 42.56 17.32 6.94
N CYS A 289 42.72 16.20 7.66
CA CYS A 289 43.87 15.99 8.55
C CYS A 289 45.20 15.92 7.80
N THR A 290 45.23 15.32 6.61
CA THR A 290 46.46 15.24 5.80
C THR A 290 46.84 16.56 5.15
N ALA A 291 45.88 17.45 4.87
CA ALA A 291 46.15 18.76 4.28
C ALA A 291 46.62 19.81 5.30
N ALA A 292 46.45 19.53 6.59
CA ALA A 292 46.84 20.42 7.69
C ALA A 292 48.29 20.19 8.20
N ASN A 293 48.96 19.15 7.72
CA ASN A 293 50.35 18.79 8.05
C ASN A 293 51.28 19.09 6.87
#